data_AF-A0A916FYU8-F1
#
_entry.id   AF-A0A916FYU8-F1
#
_cell.length_a   1.000
_cell.length_b   1.000
_cell.length_c   1.000
_cell.angle_alpha   90.00
_cell.angle_beta   90.00
_cell.angle_gamma   90.00
#
_symmetry.space_group_name_H-M   'P 1'
#
loop_
_entity.id
_entity.type
_entity.pdbx_description
1 polymer ?
#
loop_
_entity_poly.entity_id
_entity_poly.type
_entity_poly.pdbx_seq_one_letter_code
_entity_poly.pdbx_strand_id
1 'polypeptide(L)'
;MRETLKALDLLFRLSALFLVSTFIPLLLGIWLDRTMGTAPLLTLLLMVSGIILGTIAVYRVVAEANQRLANLKSPDLSAPKSQPRDDARGGE
;
A
#
# COMPACT_ATOMS: atom_id res chain seq x y z
N MET A 1 4.16 13.82 -25.00
CA MET A 1 5.10 14.62 -24.17
C MET A 1 4.62 14.90 -22.75
N ARG A 2 3.35 15.28 -22.51
CA ARG A 2 2.87 15.55 -21.12
C ARG A 2 2.79 14.28 -20.25
N GLU A 3 2.46 13.15 -20.83
CA GLU A 3 2.38 11.86 -20.12
C GLU A 3 3.77 11.33 -19.69
N THR A 4 4.81 11.57 -20.49
CA THR A 4 6.20 11.20 -20.12
C THR A 4 6.73 12.07 -18.99
N LEU A 5 6.31 13.34 -18.89
CA LEU A 5 6.62 14.20 -17.75
C LEU A 5 5.95 13.73 -16.46
N LYS A 6 4.69 13.26 -16.53
CA LYS A 6 4.00 12.68 -15.37
C LYS A 6 4.65 11.37 -14.91
N ALA A 7 5.02 10.50 -15.85
CA ALA A 7 5.72 9.26 -15.52
C ALA A 7 7.11 9.52 -14.89
N LEU A 8 7.82 10.52 -15.42
CA LEU A 8 9.12 10.94 -14.88
C LEU A 8 8.98 11.53 -13.46
N ASP A 9 7.96 12.35 -13.21
CA ASP A 9 7.65 12.89 -11.88
C ASP A 9 7.31 11.77 -10.89
N LEU A 10 6.54 10.76 -11.32
CA LEU A 10 6.18 9.63 -10.47
C LEU A 10 7.41 8.77 -10.13
N LEU A 11 8.28 8.52 -11.11
CA LEU A 11 9.57 7.84 -10.90
C LEU A 11 10.47 8.62 -9.96
N PHE A 12 10.57 9.94 -10.15
CA PHE A 12 11.37 10.80 -9.29
C PHE A 12 10.83 10.80 -7.85
N ARG A 13 9.50 10.87 -7.69
CA ARG A 13 8.84 10.88 -6.38
C ARG A 13 8.98 9.55 -5.65
N LEU A 14 8.87 8.43 -6.34
CA LEU A 14 9.13 7.10 -5.76
C LEU A 14 10.60 6.92 -5.38
N SER A 15 11.51 7.36 -6.25
CA SER A 15 12.95 7.32 -5.97
C SER A 15 13.28 8.19 -4.76
N ALA A 16 12.79 9.44 -4.74
CA ALA A 16 12.96 10.36 -3.61
C ALA A 16 12.38 9.77 -2.33
N LEU A 17 11.20 9.14 -2.37
CA LEU A 17 10.62 8.48 -1.20
C LEU A 17 11.49 7.34 -0.69
N PHE A 18 12.04 6.51 -1.58
CA PHE A 18 12.98 5.44 -1.23
C PHE A 18 14.28 5.97 -0.65
N LEU A 19 14.89 6.98 -1.28
CA LEU A 19 16.11 7.60 -0.79
C LEU A 19 15.86 8.22 0.59
N VAL A 20 14.83 9.05 0.74
CA VAL A 20 14.49 9.68 2.02
C VAL A 20 14.20 8.62 3.10
N SER A 21 13.44 7.58 2.77
CA SER A 21 13.12 6.49 3.70
C SER A 21 14.33 5.64 4.09
N THR A 22 15.40 5.64 3.31
CA THR A 22 16.62 4.85 3.60
C THR A 22 17.67 5.72 4.29
N PHE A 23 17.93 6.91 3.73
CA PHE A 23 18.98 7.80 4.20
C PHE A 23 18.63 8.49 5.52
N ILE A 24 17.36 8.86 5.78
CA ILE A 24 16.98 9.49 7.06
C ILE A 24 17.24 8.55 8.25
N PRO A 25 16.70 7.32 8.28
CA PRO A 25 16.97 6.43 9.40
C PRO A 25 18.47 6.10 9.47
N LEU A 26 19.15 5.87 8.33
CA LEU A 26 20.58 5.56 8.34
C LEU A 26 21.44 6.69 8.93
N LEU A 27 21.18 7.96 8.57
CA LEU A 27 21.88 9.11 9.16
C LEU A 27 21.54 9.29 10.64
N LEU A 28 20.28 9.11 11.01
CA LEU A 28 19.85 9.13 12.41
C LEU A 28 20.56 8.02 13.21
N GLY A 29 20.73 6.87 12.57
CA GLY A 29 21.52 5.73 12.99
C GLY A 29 22.97 6.13 13.30
N ILE A 30 23.67 6.65 12.29
CA ILE A 30 25.09 7.01 12.42
C ILE A 30 25.30 8.13 13.45
N TRP A 31 24.39 9.12 13.50
CA TRP A 31 24.49 10.23 14.44
C TRP A 31 24.32 9.79 15.89
N LEU A 32 23.37 8.89 16.13
CA LEU A 32 23.07 8.41 17.48
C LEU A 32 24.00 7.26 17.92
N ASP A 33 24.63 6.55 16.98
CA ASP A 33 25.77 5.63 17.24
C ASP A 33 27.01 6.42 17.71
N ARG A 34 27.23 7.60 17.13
CA ARG A 34 28.36 8.48 17.45
C ARG A 34 28.23 9.21 18.80
N THR A 35 27.03 9.32 19.36
CA THR A 35 26.80 9.98 20.67
C THR A 35 26.96 9.04 21.86
N MET A 36 26.93 7.71 21.67
CA MET A 36 26.91 6.73 22.77
C MET A 36 28.22 5.94 22.97
N GLY A 37 29.18 5.99 22.04
CA GLY A 37 30.54 5.47 22.26
C GLY A 37 30.69 3.95 22.45
N THR A 38 29.60 3.17 22.44
CA THR A 38 29.61 1.71 22.58
C THR A 38 28.80 1.02 21.49
N ALA A 39 29.49 0.51 20.47
CA ALA A 39 29.08 -0.56 19.53
C ALA A 39 27.74 -0.33 18.76
N PRO A 40 27.45 -1.05 17.66
CA PRO A 40 26.41 -0.69 16.69
C PRO A 40 24.98 -1.05 17.14
N LEU A 41 24.66 -0.82 18.41
CA LEU A 41 23.36 -1.07 19.05
C LEU A 41 22.24 -0.28 18.38
N LEU A 42 22.57 0.92 17.93
CA LEU A 42 21.56 1.75 17.29
C LEU A 42 21.28 1.32 15.85
N THR A 43 22.31 0.99 15.08
CA THR A 43 22.14 0.37 13.77
C THR A 43 21.29 -0.90 13.89
N LEU A 44 21.48 -1.68 14.96
CA LEU A 44 20.66 -2.86 15.27
C LEU A 44 19.20 -2.48 15.63
N LEU A 45 18.98 -1.50 16.51
CA LEU A 45 17.63 -1.03 16.87
C LEU A 45 16.88 -0.43 15.68
N LEU A 46 17.58 0.30 14.83
CA LEU A 46 17.05 0.93 13.64
C LEU A 46 16.72 -0.11 12.57
N MET A 47 17.56 -1.15 12.42
CA MET A 47 17.27 -2.30 11.58
C MET A 47 16.02 -3.04 12.07
N VAL A 48 15.92 -3.34 13.37
CA VAL A 48 14.75 -3.98 13.97
C VAL A 48 13.49 -3.12 13.78
N SER A 49 13.60 -1.82 14.04
CA SER A 49 12.50 -0.87 13.85
C SER A 49 12.09 -0.79 12.38
N GLY A 50 13.05 -0.74 11.45
CA GLY A 50 12.80 -0.73 10.01
C GLY A 50 12.06 -1.97 9.52
N ILE A 51 12.42 -3.14 10.04
CA ILE A 51 11.71 -4.40 9.76
C ILE A 51 10.26 -4.30 10.27
N ILE A 52 10.05 -3.88 11.52
CA ILE A 52 8.71 -3.76 12.12
C ILE A 52 7.84 -2.76 11.33
N LEU A 53 8.35 -1.55 11.06
CA LEU A 53 7.62 -0.53 10.31
C LEU A 53 7.32 -0.98 8.88
N GLY A 54 8.28 -1.64 8.22
CA GLY A 54 8.10 -2.19 6.88
C GLY A 54 6.99 -3.23 6.83
N THR A 55 6.97 -4.15 7.80
CA THR A 55 5.90 -5.16 7.91
C THR A 55 4.53 -4.52 8.14
N ILE A 56 4.44 -3.53 9.03
CA ILE A 56 3.17 -2.80 9.30
C ILE A 56 2.68 -2.09 8.03
N ALA A 57 3.58 -1.44 7.27
CA ALA A 57 3.23 -0.75 6.04
C ALA A 57 2.67 -1.72 4.99
N VAL A 58 3.32 -2.87 4.79
CA VAL A 58 2.84 -3.91 3.88
C VAL A 58 1.48 -4.44 4.32
N TYR A 59 1.32 -4.76 5.61
CA TYR A 59 0.05 -5.24 6.15
C TYR A 59 -1.09 -4.24 5.90
N ARG A 60 -0.83 -2.94 6.09
CA ARG A 60 -1.84 -1.90 5.85
C ARG A 60 -2.27 -1.83 4.40
N VAL A 61 -1.33 -1.92 3.46
CA VAL A 61 -1.62 -1.93 2.01
C VAL A 61 -2.44 -3.16 1.61
N VAL A 62 -2.06 -4.35 2.12
CA VAL A 62 -2.76 -5.60 1.83
C VAL A 62 -4.16 -5.60 2.42
N ALA A 63 -4.32 -5.13 3.67
CA ALA A 63 -5.62 -5.04 4.31
C ALA A 63 -6.59 -4.13 3.54
N GLU A 64 -6.10 -2.97 3.08
CA GLU A 64 -6.89 -2.04 2.28
C GLU A 64 -7.29 -2.65 0.93
N ALA A 65 -6.38 -3.37 0.26
CA ALA A 65 -6.68 -4.07 -0.98
C ALA A 65 -7.74 -5.17 -0.79
N ASN A 66 -7.67 -5.92 0.31
CA ASN A 66 -8.60 -7.01 0.60
C ASN A 66 -10.02 -6.50 0.92
N GLN A 67 -10.13 -5.35 1.61
CA GLN A 67 -11.42 -4.71 1.87
C GLN A 67 -12.11 -4.24 0.58
N ARG A 68 -11.34 -3.72 -0.38
CA ARG A 68 -11.88 -3.34 -1.70
C ARG A 68 -12.44 -4.57 -2.44
N LEU A 69 -11.74 -5.70 -2.40
CA LEU A 69 -12.21 -6.96 -2.99
C LEU A 69 -13.48 -7.49 -2.28
N ALA A 70 -13.56 -7.40 -0.96
CA ALA A 70 -14.74 -7.81 -0.20
C ALA A 70 -15.98 -6.96 -0.53
N ASN A 71 -15.80 -5.64 -0.68
CA ASN A 71 -16.89 -4.72 -1.04
C ASN A 71 -17.36 -4.91 -2.49
N LEU A 72 -16.49 -5.34 -3.41
CA LEU A 72 -16.85 -5.64 -4.80
C LEU A 72 -17.60 -6.97 -4.96
N LYS A 73 -17.50 -7.88 -4.00
CA LYS A 73 -18.24 -9.16 -4.01
C LYS A 73 -19.70 -9.02 -3.56
N SER A 74 -20.04 -7.91 -2.91
CA SER A 74 -21.35 -7.63 -2.30
C SER A 74 -22.41 -6.91 -3.18
N PRO A 75 -22.12 -6.24 -4.32
CA PRO A 75 -23.15 -5.49 -5.07
C PRO A 75 -24.06 -6.33 -5.98
N ASP A 76 -23.66 -7.57 -6.35
CA ASP A 76 -24.32 -8.32 -7.42
C ASP A 76 -25.12 -9.56 -6.96
N LEU A 77 -25.07 -9.93 -5.67
CA LEU A 77 -25.94 -10.99 -5.12
C LEU A 77 -27.31 -10.50 -4.64
N SER A 78 -27.55 -9.19 -4.70
CA SER A 78 -28.83 -8.56 -4.31
C SER A 78 -29.67 -8.14 -5.52
N ALA A 79 -29.26 -8.50 -6.75
CA ALA A 79 -30.12 -8.33 -7.91
C ALA A 79 -31.43 -9.12 -7.68
N PRO A 80 -32.60 -8.46 -7.69
CA PRO A 80 -33.87 -9.16 -7.56
C PRO A 80 -33.97 -10.19 -8.68
N LYS A 81 -34.32 -11.44 -8.33
CA LYS A 81 -34.88 -12.39 -9.29
C LYS A 81 -36.16 -11.78 -9.87
N SER A 82 -36.06 -10.97 -10.92
CA SER A 82 -37.16 -10.69 -11.85
C SER A 82 -37.27 -11.93 -12.75
N GLN A 83 -37.98 -12.95 -12.26
CA GLN A 83 -39.39 -13.19 -12.53
C GLN A 83 -39.56 -13.65 -13.98
N PRO A 84 -39.96 -14.93 -14.22
CA PRO A 84 -40.14 -15.45 -15.57
C PRO A 84 -41.15 -14.55 -16.28
N ARG A 85 -40.73 -13.98 -17.40
CA ARG A 85 -41.61 -13.20 -18.27
C ARG A 85 -42.61 -14.20 -18.85
N ASP A 86 -43.83 -14.16 -18.33
CA ASP A 86 -44.97 -14.96 -18.75
C ASP A 86 -45.67 -14.24 -19.91
N ASP A 87 -44.92 -14.00 -20.99
CA ASP A 87 -45.40 -13.47 -22.27
C ASP A 87 -45.52 -14.62 -23.28
N ALA A 88 -46.17 -15.70 -22.86
CA ALA A 88 -46.60 -16.80 -23.71
C ALA A 88 -48.09 -17.13 -23.49
N ARG A 89 -48.95 -16.11 -23.64
CA ARG A 89 -50.41 -16.23 -23.82
C ARG A 89 -50.87 -14.89 -24.39
N GLY A 90 -51.30 -14.78 -25.64
CA GLY A 90 -52.26 -15.63 -26.32
C GLY A 90 -53.57 -14.84 -26.41
N GLY A 91 -54.02 -14.56 -27.63
CA GLY A 91 -55.29 -13.91 -27.95
C GLY A 91 -55.10 -12.44 -28.37
N GLU A 92 -55.65 -11.96 -29.48
CA GLU A 92 -56.57 -12.48 -30.48
C GLU A 92 -56.36 -11.70 -31.78
#